data_AF-A0A9D7UG17-F1
#
_entry.id   AF-A0A9D7UG17-F1
#
_cell.length_a   1.000
_cell.length_b   1.000
_cell.length_c   1.000
_cell.angle_alpha   90.00
_cell.angle_beta   90.00
_cell.angle_gamma   90.00
#
_symmetry.space_group_name_H-M   'P 1'
#
loop_
_entity.id
_entity.type
_entity.pdbx_description
1 polymer ?
#
loop_
_entity_poly.entity_id
_entity_poly.type
_entity_poly.pdbx_seq_one_letter_code
_entity_poly.pdbx_strand_id
1 'polypeptide(L)'
;MPRSNAASCCFRRAAGCGAALTLLAAGALGASPDEPPPGAVAWWRMDPSRFSAAAPSPEVRAQREAMLAMVRSAVTGGAVGEGRALGAVRGLLAASEVGARAHTLSVLEFSASRPPVGAGMDVERLQMALSIRAEGGHERFLPTIRSILLPPAGAGAPPGRQRAFDLPGGARAVAYTEDGWEPWREVSWASTPGAFVVGLGRGALERASGAGAGERPWGAHRALVDGARAHGEVFFEAYLGVARLRSAFPEAFDSGRVHRTLDRLGLLEARDFMLHARFVERPGGAPPLIAIDATWTARGGAEPQRLELTLDHWPQDAGMPSPPGSYVIVAPMDWPAFAALGLDLWLGANVDVDIEAKRAALEAWRAQHGAELDRFIASLGGHAVISDYPTPLLPIPGAATVFVPLREDAKGAPGALDGALSPFRGAIQRDRAGVSSYGVDPVGLMKMPGWLVMEDGPRAAFVAAWTPGAAAEGAAWLRGAPVRPGTSPKSSPSPRR
;
A
#
# COMPACT_ATOMS: atom_id res chain seq x y z
N MET A 1 -33.61 5.82 -74.53
CA MET A 1 -32.55 4.98 -73.93
C MET A 1 -32.63 5.09 -72.42
N PRO A 2 -32.42 3.97 -71.69
CA PRO A 2 -32.95 3.66 -70.35
C PRO A 2 -31.89 3.86 -69.24
N ARG A 3 -32.20 3.84 -67.94
CA ARG A 3 -32.47 2.69 -67.02
C ARG A 3 -32.95 3.28 -65.66
N SER A 4 -34.08 2.87 -65.07
CA SER A 4 -34.30 1.75 -64.10
C SER A 4 -33.27 1.71 -62.95
N ASN A 5 -33.57 1.45 -61.68
CA ASN A 5 -34.74 0.95 -60.97
C ASN A 5 -34.50 1.10 -59.44
N ALA A 6 -35.58 0.93 -58.67
CA ALA A 6 -35.72 0.80 -57.23
C ALA A 6 -34.60 0.09 -56.44
N ALA A 7 -34.35 0.52 -55.19
CA ALA A 7 -34.75 -0.22 -53.98
C ALA A 7 -34.24 0.41 -52.67
N SER A 8 -35.07 0.26 -51.63
CA SER A 8 -34.74 0.10 -50.21
C SER A 8 -34.77 1.32 -49.28
N CYS A 9 -36.00 1.61 -48.84
CA CYS A 9 -36.33 2.02 -47.47
C CYS A 9 -35.76 1.06 -46.41
N CYS A 10 -35.72 1.54 -45.16
CA CYS A 10 -35.40 0.86 -43.91
C CYS A 10 -33.92 0.75 -43.56
N PHE A 11 -33.45 1.64 -42.66
CA PHE A 11 -32.58 1.39 -41.50
C PHE A 11 -31.92 2.71 -41.08
N ARG A 12 -32.55 3.48 -40.17
CA ARG A 12 -31.89 4.53 -39.36
C ARG A 12 -32.81 5.02 -38.24
N ARG A 13 -33.20 4.11 -37.35
CA ARG A 13 -33.69 4.39 -35.98
C ARG A 13 -33.30 3.22 -35.08
N ALA A 14 -32.01 3.13 -34.71
CA ALA A 14 -31.52 2.21 -33.68
C ALA A 14 -30.15 2.64 -33.11
N ALA A 15 -29.86 3.94 -33.04
CA ALA A 15 -28.61 4.47 -32.47
C ALA A 15 -28.81 5.19 -31.12
N GLY A 16 -29.94 4.96 -30.44
CA GLY A 16 -30.33 5.65 -29.21
C GLY A 16 -30.44 4.79 -27.95
N CYS A 17 -30.26 3.46 -28.02
CA CYS A 17 -30.45 2.58 -26.86
C CYS A 17 -29.13 2.03 -26.26
N GLY A 18 -27.97 2.28 -26.86
CA GLY A 18 -26.70 1.72 -26.41
C GLY A 18 -26.10 2.41 -25.17
N ALA A 19 -26.28 3.73 -25.03
CA ALA A 19 -25.72 4.49 -23.90
C ALA A 19 -26.58 4.37 -22.61
N ALA A 20 -27.89 4.13 -22.75
CA ALA A 20 -28.79 3.97 -21.62
C ALA A 20 -28.67 2.59 -20.94
N LEU A 21 -28.31 1.54 -21.68
CA LEU A 21 -28.12 0.19 -21.12
C LEU A 21 -26.80 0.03 -20.34
N THR A 22 -25.75 0.75 -20.71
CA THR A 22 -24.48 0.75 -19.96
C THR A 22 -24.59 1.49 -18.63
N LEU A 23 -25.43 2.53 -18.55
CA LEU A 23 -25.73 3.25 -17.31
C LEU A 23 -26.69 2.48 -16.39
N LEU A 24 -27.59 1.66 -16.94
CA LEU A 24 -28.48 0.80 -16.15
C LEU A 24 -27.76 -0.46 -15.60
N ALA A 25 -26.73 -0.95 -16.29
CA ALA A 25 -25.92 -2.08 -15.81
C ALA A 25 -24.89 -1.68 -14.72
N ALA A 26 -24.50 -0.40 -14.64
CA ALA A 26 -23.67 0.13 -13.56
C ALA A 26 -24.42 0.25 -12.22
N GLY A 27 -25.76 0.17 -12.23
CA GLY A 27 -26.62 0.17 -11.03
C GLY A 27 -26.86 -1.20 -10.41
N ALA A 28 -26.23 -2.27 -10.92
CA ALA A 28 -26.50 -3.64 -10.48
C ALA A 28 -25.97 -3.95 -9.06
N LEU A 29 -24.91 -3.25 -8.62
CA LEU A 29 -24.50 -3.25 -7.21
C LEU A 29 -24.91 -1.89 -6.65
N GLY A 30 -25.93 -1.84 -5.78
CA GLY A 30 -26.54 -0.58 -5.32
C GLY A 30 -25.64 0.36 -4.50
N ALA A 31 -24.37 0.01 -4.30
CA ALA A 31 -23.36 0.83 -3.66
C ALA A 31 -22.21 1.06 -4.66
N SER A 32 -21.79 2.32 -4.81
CA SER A 32 -20.58 2.64 -5.57
C SER A 32 -19.40 1.90 -4.95
N PRO A 33 -18.60 1.14 -5.74
CA PRO A 33 -17.42 0.45 -5.20
C PRO A 33 -16.40 1.44 -4.60
N ASP A 34 -16.50 2.72 -4.97
CA ASP A 34 -15.67 3.81 -4.48
C ASP A 34 -16.11 4.35 -3.10
N GLU A 35 -17.13 3.77 -2.47
CA GLU A 35 -17.58 4.13 -1.13
C GLU A 35 -17.40 2.98 -0.14
N PRO A 36 -17.00 3.25 1.12
CA PRO A 36 -17.12 2.26 2.18
C PRO A 36 -18.56 1.75 2.28
N PRO A 37 -18.78 0.43 2.38
CA PRO A 37 -20.12 -0.07 2.62
C PRO A 37 -20.58 0.30 4.04
N PRO A 38 -21.87 0.61 4.26
CA PRO A 38 -22.42 0.79 5.59
C PRO A 38 -22.13 -0.43 6.47
N GLY A 39 -21.61 -0.19 7.65
CA GLY A 39 -21.21 -1.26 8.55
C GLY A 39 -19.78 -1.78 8.37
N ALA A 40 -19.00 -1.31 7.39
CA ALA A 40 -17.61 -1.73 7.23
C ALA A 40 -16.79 -1.55 8.52
N VAL A 41 -16.01 -2.57 8.87
CA VAL A 41 -15.03 -2.54 9.96
C VAL A 41 -13.78 -1.80 9.47
N ALA A 42 -13.32 -2.13 8.27
CA ALA A 42 -12.28 -1.44 7.56
C ALA A 42 -12.60 -1.42 6.06
N TRP A 43 -12.13 -0.40 5.36
CA TRP A 43 -12.28 -0.27 3.93
C TRP A 43 -11.07 0.42 3.36
N TRP A 44 -10.61 0.02 2.18
CA TRP A 44 -9.57 0.74 1.47
C TRP A 44 -9.80 0.73 -0.02
N ARG A 45 -9.46 1.84 -0.66
CA ARG A 45 -9.46 2.06 -2.09
C ARG A 45 -8.07 2.47 -2.54
N MET A 46 -7.64 1.93 -3.67
CA MET A 46 -6.38 2.28 -4.31
C MET A 46 -6.60 2.35 -5.82
N ASP A 47 -6.24 3.47 -6.44
CA ASP A 47 -6.14 3.65 -7.89
C ASP A 47 -4.66 3.86 -8.27
N PRO A 48 -3.98 2.80 -8.74
CA PRO A 48 -2.57 2.87 -9.07
C PRO A 48 -2.31 3.29 -10.51
N SER A 49 -3.35 3.70 -11.27
CA SER A 49 -3.26 3.98 -12.71
C SER A 49 -2.10 4.93 -13.04
N ARG A 50 -1.91 5.98 -12.25
CA ARG A 50 -0.82 6.95 -12.44
C ARG A 50 0.57 6.42 -12.11
N PHE A 51 0.71 5.54 -11.11
CA PHE A 51 1.99 4.87 -10.84
C PHE A 51 2.37 3.94 -12.01
N SER A 52 1.37 3.32 -12.64
CA SER A 52 1.58 2.38 -13.76
C SER A 52 1.83 3.07 -15.10
N ALA A 53 1.27 4.27 -15.30
CA ALA A 53 1.38 5.06 -16.53
C ALA A 53 2.79 5.67 -16.72
N ALA A 54 3.52 5.86 -15.63
CA ALA A 54 4.86 6.44 -15.63
C ALA A 54 5.99 5.47 -16.06
N ALA A 55 5.67 4.26 -16.52
CA ALA A 55 6.65 3.36 -17.13
C ALA A 55 7.27 4.04 -18.38
N PRO A 56 8.56 4.47 -18.36
CA PRO A 56 9.03 5.52 -19.28
C PRO A 56 9.28 5.04 -20.72
N SER A 57 9.20 3.74 -21.01
CA SER A 57 9.37 3.24 -22.38
C SER A 57 8.54 1.97 -22.67
N PRO A 58 8.17 1.74 -23.94
CA PRO A 58 7.57 0.48 -24.39
C PRO A 58 8.42 -0.75 -24.02
N GLU A 59 9.73 -0.61 -24.00
CA GLU A 59 10.68 -1.68 -23.65
C GLU A 59 10.56 -2.09 -22.19
N VAL A 60 10.50 -1.12 -21.27
CA VAL A 60 10.29 -1.38 -19.83
C VAL A 60 8.95 -2.06 -19.59
N ARG A 61 7.90 -1.66 -20.34
CA ARG A 61 6.59 -2.32 -20.28
C ARG A 61 6.66 -3.77 -20.76
N ALA A 62 7.31 -4.02 -21.90
CA ALA A 62 7.48 -5.37 -22.44
C ALA A 62 8.30 -6.27 -21.50
N GLN A 63 9.37 -5.75 -20.90
CA GLN A 63 10.17 -6.46 -19.90
C GLN A 63 9.35 -6.84 -18.66
N ARG A 64 8.53 -5.90 -18.16
CA ARG A 64 7.62 -6.15 -17.05
C ARG A 64 6.61 -7.24 -17.40
N GLU A 65 5.97 -7.17 -18.57
CA GLU A 65 5.00 -8.17 -19.01
C GLU A 65 5.61 -9.56 -19.17
N ALA A 66 6.80 -9.66 -19.77
CA ALA A 66 7.53 -10.92 -19.90
C ALA A 66 7.88 -11.52 -18.53
N MET A 67 8.35 -10.70 -17.59
CA MET A 67 8.66 -11.13 -16.23
C MET A 67 7.42 -11.60 -15.47
N LEU A 68 6.28 -10.90 -15.61
CA LEU A 68 5.02 -11.32 -15.00
C LEU A 68 4.50 -12.63 -15.61
N ALA A 69 4.65 -12.82 -16.92
CA ALA A 69 4.28 -14.08 -17.56
C ALA A 69 5.12 -15.26 -17.00
N MET A 70 6.42 -15.06 -16.78
CA MET A 70 7.27 -16.07 -16.14
C MET A 70 6.84 -16.36 -14.70
N VAL A 71 6.57 -15.32 -13.90
CA VAL A 71 6.10 -15.44 -12.51
C VAL A 71 4.76 -16.21 -12.46
N ARG A 72 3.81 -15.86 -13.32
CA ARG A 72 2.52 -16.58 -13.45
C ARG A 72 2.74 -18.05 -13.73
N SER A 73 3.53 -18.36 -14.76
CA SER A 73 3.84 -19.74 -15.15
C SER A 73 4.47 -20.54 -14.01
N ALA A 74 5.40 -19.93 -13.28
CA ALA A 74 6.06 -20.58 -12.14
C ALA A 74 5.09 -20.89 -10.98
N VAL A 75 4.14 -19.99 -10.70
CA VAL A 75 3.11 -20.20 -9.67
C VAL A 75 2.09 -21.24 -10.11
N THR A 76 1.58 -21.15 -11.35
CA THR A 76 0.52 -22.06 -11.84
C THR A 76 1.06 -23.45 -12.16
N GLY A 77 2.32 -23.55 -12.59
CA GLY A 77 2.97 -24.81 -12.94
C GLY A 77 3.59 -25.56 -11.75
N GLY A 78 3.49 -25.02 -10.52
CA GLY A 78 4.09 -25.65 -9.34
C GLY A 78 5.62 -25.70 -9.37
N ALA A 79 6.27 -24.89 -10.21
CA ALA A 79 7.72 -24.88 -10.35
C ALA A 79 8.42 -24.27 -9.12
N VAL A 80 7.71 -23.46 -8.35
CA VAL A 80 8.16 -22.96 -7.05
C VAL A 80 7.65 -23.93 -5.99
N GLY A 81 8.56 -24.68 -5.37
CA GLY A 81 8.22 -25.60 -4.27
C GLY A 81 7.51 -24.91 -3.11
N GLU A 82 6.97 -25.70 -2.18
CA GLU A 82 6.17 -25.18 -1.06
C GLU A 82 6.94 -24.22 -0.13
N GLY A 83 6.19 -23.48 0.69
CA GLY A 83 6.75 -22.63 1.74
C GLY A 83 7.01 -21.17 1.31
N ARG A 84 8.06 -20.57 1.88
CA ARG A 84 8.27 -19.11 1.86
C ARG A 84 8.52 -18.55 0.47
N ALA A 85 9.24 -19.28 -0.40
CA ALA A 85 9.52 -18.85 -1.76
C ALA A 85 8.23 -18.75 -2.59
N LEU A 86 7.35 -19.74 -2.52
CA LEU A 86 6.03 -19.70 -3.16
C LEU A 86 5.18 -18.56 -2.61
N GLY A 87 5.21 -18.32 -1.29
CA GLY A 87 4.54 -17.18 -0.67
C GLY A 87 5.01 -15.83 -1.24
N ALA A 88 6.32 -15.62 -1.38
CA ALA A 88 6.89 -14.40 -1.95
C ALA A 88 6.50 -14.22 -3.43
N VAL A 89 6.55 -15.28 -4.23
CA VAL A 89 6.16 -15.25 -5.65
C VAL A 89 4.66 -14.99 -5.81
N ARG A 90 3.80 -15.61 -5.00
CA ARG A 90 2.35 -15.33 -4.94
C ARG A 90 2.09 -13.88 -4.53
N GLY A 91 2.82 -13.36 -3.55
CA GLY A 91 2.74 -11.96 -3.13
C GLY A 91 3.11 -10.98 -4.24
N LEU A 92 4.20 -11.25 -4.98
CA LEU A 92 4.60 -10.46 -6.14
C LEU A 92 3.53 -10.50 -7.24
N LEU A 93 2.97 -11.66 -7.50
CA LEU A 93 1.90 -11.83 -8.48
C LEU A 93 0.64 -11.05 -8.05
N ALA A 94 0.23 -11.16 -6.78
CA ALA A 94 -0.88 -10.40 -6.23
C ALA A 94 -0.65 -8.89 -6.37
N ALA A 95 0.53 -8.40 -5.98
CA ALA A 95 0.90 -6.99 -6.13
C ALA A 95 0.85 -6.53 -7.59
N SER A 96 1.20 -7.41 -8.53
CA SER A 96 1.28 -7.07 -9.95
C SER A 96 -0.07 -7.15 -10.67
N GLU A 97 -0.96 -8.06 -10.29
CA GLU A 97 -2.31 -8.16 -10.89
C GLU A 97 -3.31 -7.24 -10.22
N VAL A 98 -3.34 -7.28 -8.88
CA VAL A 98 -4.30 -6.53 -8.06
C VAL A 98 -3.78 -5.12 -7.85
N GLY A 99 -2.54 -4.98 -7.39
CA GLY A 99 -1.92 -3.68 -7.08
C GLY A 99 -1.61 -2.80 -8.28
N ALA A 100 -1.74 -3.31 -9.51
CA ALA A 100 -1.62 -2.52 -10.74
C ALA A 100 -2.97 -2.02 -11.27
N ARG A 101 -4.08 -2.30 -10.58
CA ARG A 101 -5.43 -1.92 -11.00
C ARG A 101 -6.13 -1.15 -9.89
N ALA A 102 -7.09 -0.32 -10.28
CA ALA A 102 -8.00 0.26 -9.31
C ALA A 102 -8.72 -0.87 -8.58
N HIS A 103 -8.66 -0.88 -7.26
CA HIS A 103 -9.29 -1.91 -6.45
C HIS A 103 -9.78 -1.34 -5.12
N THR A 104 -10.80 -1.99 -4.57
CA THR A 104 -11.30 -1.71 -3.24
C THR A 104 -11.40 -2.99 -2.44
N LEU A 105 -11.15 -2.91 -1.14
CA LEU A 105 -11.30 -4.03 -0.23
C LEU A 105 -12.07 -3.58 0.98
N SER A 106 -13.12 -4.32 1.29
CA SER A 106 -14.02 -4.07 2.40
C SER A 106 -13.93 -5.22 3.37
N VAL A 107 -13.60 -4.94 4.63
CA VAL A 107 -13.77 -5.86 5.75
C VAL A 107 -15.13 -5.55 6.37
N LEU A 108 -16.08 -6.44 6.15
CA LEU A 108 -17.49 -6.28 6.54
C LEU A 108 -17.76 -6.82 7.93
N GLU A 109 -17.04 -7.88 8.29
CA GLU A 109 -17.07 -8.53 9.59
C GLU A 109 -15.71 -9.14 9.87
N PHE A 110 -15.24 -9.00 11.10
CA PHE A 110 -14.03 -9.63 11.57
C PHE A 110 -14.16 -9.85 13.06
N SER A 111 -13.97 -11.08 13.52
CA SER A 111 -13.78 -11.43 14.93
C SER A 111 -12.74 -12.55 15.04
N ALA A 112 -11.88 -12.46 16.03
CA ALA A 112 -10.90 -13.48 16.34
C ALA A 112 -10.61 -13.42 17.84
N SER A 113 -10.34 -14.58 18.43
CA SER A 113 -9.87 -14.67 19.80
C SER A 113 -8.37 -14.87 19.82
N ARG A 114 -7.73 -14.38 20.89
CA ARG A 114 -6.33 -14.68 21.16
C ARG A 114 -6.28 -15.84 22.16
N PRO A 115 -5.72 -17.00 21.80
CA PRO A 115 -5.55 -18.08 22.77
C PRO A 115 -4.64 -17.64 23.93
N PRO A 116 -4.85 -18.15 25.15
CA PRO A 116 -4.07 -17.76 26.34
C PRO A 116 -2.56 -18.02 26.19
N VAL A 117 -2.19 -19.00 25.35
CA VAL A 117 -0.81 -19.39 25.07
C VAL A 117 -0.63 -19.43 23.55
N GLY A 118 0.32 -18.65 23.04
CA GLY A 118 0.64 -18.55 21.61
C GLY A 118 0.72 -17.12 21.09
N ALA A 119 1.34 -16.95 19.91
CA ALA A 119 1.47 -15.65 19.23
C ALA A 119 0.40 -15.43 18.13
N GLY A 120 -0.53 -16.37 17.97
CA GLY A 120 -1.57 -16.34 16.93
C GLY A 120 -2.88 -15.71 17.37
N MET A 121 -3.73 -15.41 16.40
CA MET A 121 -5.16 -15.16 16.60
C MET A 121 -5.95 -16.27 15.90
N ASP A 122 -6.97 -16.78 16.57
CA ASP A 122 -7.90 -17.76 16.01
C ASP A 122 -9.08 -17.02 15.40
N VAL A 123 -9.10 -16.92 14.07
CA VAL A 123 -10.18 -16.25 13.33
C VAL A 123 -11.47 -17.02 13.50
N GLU A 124 -12.46 -16.38 14.10
CA GLU A 124 -13.79 -16.96 14.34
C GLU A 124 -14.74 -16.58 13.21
N ARG A 125 -14.70 -15.31 12.80
CA ARG A 125 -15.52 -14.78 11.71
C ARG A 125 -14.70 -13.82 10.85
N LEU A 126 -14.86 -13.95 9.55
CA LEU A 126 -14.32 -13.02 8.58
C LEU A 126 -15.29 -12.94 7.42
N GLN A 127 -15.67 -11.73 7.03
CA GLN A 127 -16.30 -11.44 5.75
C GLN A 127 -15.56 -10.28 5.11
N MET A 128 -14.93 -10.55 3.97
CA MET A 128 -14.19 -9.56 3.19
C MET A 128 -14.60 -9.62 1.74
N ALA A 129 -14.61 -8.47 1.06
CA ALA A 129 -14.84 -8.38 -0.37
C ALA A 129 -13.78 -7.50 -1.03
N LEU A 130 -13.07 -8.06 -2.00
CA LEU A 130 -12.10 -7.39 -2.88
C LEU A 130 -12.76 -7.18 -4.24
N SER A 131 -12.89 -5.92 -4.66
CA SER A 131 -13.33 -5.56 -6.01
C SER A 131 -12.13 -5.06 -6.81
N ILE A 132 -11.90 -5.63 -7.99
CA ILE A 132 -10.80 -5.27 -8.88
C ILE A 132 -11.39 -4.74 -10.18
N ARG A 133 -11.09 -3.50 -10.53
CA ARG A 133 -11.56 -2.89 -11.78
C ARG A 133 -10.96 -3.62 -12.98
N ALA A 134 -11.82 -3.97 -13.93
CA ALA A 134 -11.43 -4.68 -15.15
C ALA A 134 -12.30 -4.22 -16.33
N GLU A 135 -11.65 -3.74 -17.39
CA GLU A 135 -12.30 -3.30 -18.63
C GLU A 135 -12.83 -4.47 -19.51
N GLY A 136 -12.55 -5.72 -19.10
CA GLY A 136 -12.94 -6.96 -19.78
C GLY A 136 -11.97 -8.11 -19.49
N GLY A 137 -12.37 -9.34 -19.83
CA GLY A 137 -11.50 -10.53 -19.74
C GLY A 137 -11.21 -10.99 -18.31
N HIS A 138 -12.23 -11.00 -17.45
CA HIS A 138 -12.08 -11.27 -16.01
C HIS A 138 -11.69 -12.73 -15.73
N GLU A 139 -11.96 -13.63 -16.68
CA GLU A 139 -11.56 -15.04 -16.63
C GLU A 139 -10.06 -15.23 -16.42
N ARG A 140 -9.22 -14.29 -16.88
CA ARG A 140 -7.77 -14.37 -16.67
C ARG A 140 -7.33 -14.20 -15.23
N PHE A 141 -8.14 -13.54 -14.38
CA PHE A 141 -7.82 -13.39 -12.96
C PHE A 141 -8.12 -14.65 -12.18
N LEU A 142 -9.09 -15.44 -12.63
CA LEU A 142 -9.55 -16.59 -11.88
C LEU A 142 -8.42 -17.61 -11.62
N PRO A 143 -7.57 -17.99 -12.60
CA PRO A 143 -6.40 -18.84 -12.33
C PRO A 143 -5.45 -18.25 -11.29
N THR A 144 -5.16 -16.95 -11.37
CA THR A 144 -4.25 -16.26 -10.43
C THR A 144 -4.84 -16.17 -9.03
N ILE A 145 -6.10 -15.77 -8.91
CA ILE A 145 -6.78 -15.68 -7.61
C ILE A 145 -6.93 -17.05 -6.98
N ARG A 146 -7.25 -18.08 -7.78
CA ARG A 146 -7.28 -19.46 -7.29
C ARG A 146 -5.89 -19.92 -6.83
N SER A 147 -4.84 -19.60 -7.56
CA SER A 147 -3.47 -19.98 -7.15
C SER A 147 -2.99 -19.23 -5.91
N ILE A 148 -3.49 -18.01 -5.67
CA ILE A 148 -3.16 -17.22 -4.47
C ILE A 148 -3.95 -17.71 -3.25
N LEU A 149 -5.28 -17.85 -3.38
CA LEU A 149 -6.20 -18.05 -2.27
C LEU A 149 -6.49 -19.51 -1.94
N LEU A 150 -6.41 -20.41 -2.92
CA LEU A 150 -6.69 -21.83 -2.69
C LEU A 150 -5.39 -22.58 -2.35
N PRO A 151 -5.45 -23.55 -1.42
CA PRO A 151 -4.32 -24.44 -1.21
C PRO A 151 -4.01 -25.20 -2.50
N PRO A 152 -2.73 -25.50 -2.78
CA PRO A 152 -2.42 -26.45 -3.85
C PRO A 152 -3.12 -27.77 -3.52
N ALA A 153 -3.88 -28.32 -4.47
CA ALA A 153 -4.57 -29.58 -4.26
C ALA A 153 -3.52 -30.67 -3.97
N GLY A 154 -3.50 -31.15 -2.72
CA GLY A 154 -2.63 -32.26 -2.34
C GLY A 154 -2.95 -33.48 -3.20
N ALA A 155 -1.93 -34.29 -3.53
CA ALA A 155 -2.14 -35.53 -4.27
C ALA A 155 -3.11 -36.43 -3.48
N GLY A 156 -4.33 -36.62 -4.01
CA GLY A 156 -5.37 -37.45 -3.39
C GLY A 156 -6.36 -36.71 -2.49
N ALA A 157 -6.26 -35.39 -2.31
CA ALA A 157 -7.29 -34.61 -1.62
C ALA A 157 -8.59 -34.59 -2.46
N PRO A 158 -9.78 -34.76 -1.85
CA PRO A 158 -11.03 -34.62 -2.59
C PRO A 158 -11.14 -33.20 -3.16
N PRO A 159 -11.64 -33.04 -4.40
CA PRO A 159 -11.81 -31.72 -4.99
C PRO A 159 -12.80 -30.92 -4.14
N GLY A 160 -12.48 -29.64 -3.87
CA GLY A 160 -13.40 -28.76 -3.15
C GLY A 160 -14.73 -28.60 -3.88
N ARG A 161 -15.79 -28.31 -3.12
CA ARG A 161 -17.16 -28.17 -3.59
C ARG A 161 -17.39 -26.76 -4.11
N GLN A 162 -18.05 -26.65 -5.27
CA GLN A 162 -18.47 -25.37 -5.84
C GLN A 162 -19.99 -25.23 -5.80
N ARG A 163 -20.46 -24.05 -5.39
CA ARG A 163 -21.89 -23.69 -5.37
C ARG A 163 -22.08 -22.41 -6.18
N ALA A 164 -22.92 -22.47 -7.21
CA ALA A 164 -23.35 -21.27 -7.91
C ALA A 164 -24.49 -20.58 -7.13
N PHE A 165 -24.51 -19.25 -7.14
CA PHE A 165 -25.58 -18.44 -6.54
C PHE A 165 -25.70 -17.10 -7.27
N ASP A 166 -26.83 -16.44 -7.11
CA ASP A 166 -27.09 -15.13 -7.74
C ASP A 166 -26.83 -14.00 -6.75
N LEU A 167 -26.20 -12.94 -7.22
CA LEU A 167 -25.97 -11.70 -6.49
C LEU A 167 -27.09 -10.69 -6.76
N PRO A 168 -27.29 -9.72 -5.84
CA PRO A 168 -28.02 -8.49 -6.15
C PRO A 168 -27.51 -7.90 -7.48
N GLY A 169 -28.43 -7.50 -8.35
CA GLY A 169 -28.09 -7.01 -9.70
C GLY A 169 -28.01 -8.06 -10.80
N GLY A 170 -28.31 -9.34 -10.50
CA GLY A 170 -28.40 -10.40 -11.50
C GLY A 170 -27.06 -10.97 -11.96
N ALA A 171 -25.96 -10.61 -11.31
CA ALA A 171 -24.67 -11.23 -11.54
C ALA A 171 -24.64 -12.64 -10.94
N ARG A 172 -23.98 -13.59 -11.60
CA ARG A 172 -23.82 -14.96 -11.11
C ARG A 172 -22.45 -15.12 -10.45
N ALA A 173 -22.46 -15.68 -9.24
CA ALA A 173 -21.28 -15.94 -8.45
C ALA A 173 -21.07 -17.44 -8.25
N VAL A 174 -19.84 -17.79 -7.85
CA VAL A 174 -19.46 -19.15 -7.45
C VAL A 174 -18.77 -19.07 -6.10
N ALA A 175 -19.16 -19.91 -5.16
CA ALA A 175 -18.49 -20.14 -3.88
C ALA A 175 -17.75 -21.48 -3.93
N TYR A 176 -16.53 -21.50 -3.40
CA TYR A 176 -15.68 -22.68 -3.22
C TYR A 176 -15.44 -22.94 -1.74
N THR A 177 -15.57 -24.20 -1.35
CA THR A 177 -15.34 -24.69 0.01
C THR A 177 -14.67 -26.06 -0.04
N GLU A 178 -13.94 -26.43 1.00
CA GLU A 178 -13.46 -27.80 1.18
C GLU A 178 -14.08 -28.41 2.44
N ASP A 179 -14.07 -29.73 2.50
CA ASP A 179 -14.61 -30.45 3.65
C ASP A 179 -13.78 -30.12 4.90
N GLY A 180 -14.45 -29.73 5.99
CA GLY A 180 -13.82 -29.30 7.23
C GLY A 180 -13.31 -27.86 7.25
N TRP A 181 -13.52 -27.07 6.18
CA TRP A 181 -13.26 -25.63 6.25
C TRP A 181 -14.26 -24.91 7.15
N GLU A 182 -13.73 -24.05 8.01
CA GLU A 182 -14.54 -23.08 8.75
C GLU A 182 -15.27 -22.12 7.78
N PRO A 183 -16.47 -21.63 8.14
CA PRO A 183 -17.27 -20.76 7.25
C PRO A 183 -16.53 -19.50 6.77
N TRP A 184 -15.61 -18.97 7.57
CA TRP A 184 -14.82 -17.79 7.21
C TRP A 184 -13.79 -18.07 6.10
N ARG A 185 -13.47 -19.33 5.82
CA ARG A 185 -12.54 -19.75 4.75
C ARG A 185 -13.18 -19.88 3.38
N GLU A 186 -14.52 -19.86 3.28
CA GLU A 186 -15.21 -19.92 1.99
C GLU A 186 -14.70 -18.82 1.06
N VAL A 187 -14.29 -19.19 -0.15
CA VAL A 187 -13.84 -18.22 -1.16
C VAL A 187 -14.90 -18.15 -2.23
N SER A 188 -15.44 -16.96 -2.49
CA SER A 188 -16.40 -16.73 -3.55
C SER A 188 -15.88 -15.73 -4.57
N TRP A 189 -16.36 -15.80 -5.80
CA TRP A 189 -16.02 -14.82 -6.82
C TRP A 189 -17.18 -14.61 -7.79
N ALA A 190 -17.21 -13.41 -8.38
CA ALA A 190 -18.16 -13.01 -9.39
C ALA A 190 -17.51 -12.09 -10.41
N SER A 191 -18.05 -12.14 -11.62
CA SER A 191 -17.76 -11.17 -12.67
C SER A 191 -18.93 -10.21 -12.80
N THR A 192 -18.68 -8.91 -12.68
CA THR A 192 -19.69 -7.87 -12.86
C THR A 192 -19.29 -6.95 -14.01
N PRO A 193 -20.21 -6.11 -14.53
CA PRO A 193 -19.83 -5.07 -15.48
C PRO A 193 -18.74 -4.17 -14.88
N GLY A 194 -17.53 -4.23 -15.44
CA GLY A 194 -16.40 -3.38 -15.05
C GLY A 194 -15.54 -3.87 -13.88
N ALA A 195 -15.86 -5.01 -13.24
CA ALA A 195 -15.07 -5.51 -12.12
C ALA A 195 -15.06 -7.05 -11.99
N PHE A 196 -14.00 -7.55 -11.35
CA PHE A 196 -13.92 -8.89 -10.80
C PHE A 196 -13.95 -8.78 -9.28
N VAL A 197 -14.92 -9.45 -8.64
CA VAL A 197 -15.13 -9.35 -7.20
C VAL A 197 -14.86 -10.70 -6.55
N VAL A 198 -14.12 -10.69 -5.45
CA VAL A 198 -13.73 -11.86 -4.66
C VAL A 198 -14.20 -11.68 -3.23
N GLY A 199 -14.94 -12.64 -2.70
CA GLY A 199 -15.35 -12.70 -1.31
C GLY A 199 -14.52 -13.73 -0.55
N LEU A 200 -14.17 -13.40 0.69
CA LEU A 200 -13.65 -14.34 1.68
C LEU A 200 -14.61 -14.38 2.86
N GLY A 201 -15.05 -15.57 3.21
CA GLY A 201 -16.10 -15.83 4.19
C GLY A 201 -17.46 -16.08 3.57
N ARG A 202 -18.21 -17.00 4.18
CA ARG A 202 -19.56 -17.35 3.74
C ARG A 202 -20.45 -16.12 3.71
N GLY A 203 -21.10 -15.88 2.57
CA GLY A 203 -22.03 -14.77 2.39
C GLY A 203 -21.37 -13.40 2.16
N ALA A 204 -20.04 -13.33 2.03
CA ALA A 204 -19.32 -12.06 1.95
C ALA A 204 -19.68 -11.24 0.71
N LEU A 205 -19.85 -11.89 -0.46
CA LEU A 205 -20.23 -11.19 -1.69
C LEU A 205 -21.68 -10.72 -1.65
N GLU A 206 -22.59 -11.53 -1.11
CA GLU A 206 -24.00 -11.17 -0.93
C GLU A 206 -24.11 -9.92 -0.05
N ARG A 207 -23.37 -9.88 1.06
CA ARG A 207 -23.33 -8.73 1.96
C ARG A 207 -22.68 -7.50 1.33
N ALA A 208 -21.56 -7.67 0.64
CA ALA A 208 -20.88 -6.57 -0.06
C ALA A 208 -21.76 -5.93 -1.14
N SER A 209 -22.56 -6.76 -1.82
CA SER A 209 -23.47 -6.34 -2.89
C SER A 209 -24.77 -5.75 -2.36
N GLY A 210 -25.14 -6.09 -1.12
CA GLY A 210 -26.33 -5.56 -0.46
C GLY A 210 -26.10 -4.11 -0.01
N ALA A 211 -26.65 -3.15 -0.75
CA ALA A 211 -26.68 -1.75 -0.35
C ALA A 211 -27.57 -1.60 0.90
N GLY A 212 -26.98 -1.68 2.09
CA GLY A 212 -27.69 -1.37 3.33
C GLY A 212 -28.00 0.13 3.40
N ALA A 213 -29.22 0.49 3.80
CA ALA A 213 -29.46 1.82 4.35
C ALA A 213 -28.75 1.88 5.71
N GLY A 214 -27.83 2.81 5.88
CA GLY A 214 -27.07 2.94 7.13
C GLY A 214 -26.31 4.25 7.19
N GLU A 215 -25.87 4.60 8.39
CA GLU A 215 -25.04 5.76 8.64
C GLU A 215 -23.74 5.66 7.84
N ARG A 216 -23.35 6.77 7.21
CA ARG A 216 -22.15 6.90 6.37
C ARG A 216 -21.16 7.86 7.04
N PRO A 217 -20.52 7.46 8.16
CA PRO A 217 -19.66 8.35 8.94
C PRO A 217 -18.54 8.97 8.09
N TRP A 218 -18.01 8.26 7.10
CA TRP A 218 -16.97 8.73 6.18
C TRP A 218 -17.37 9.92 5.28
N GLY A 219 -18.67 10.19 5.10
CA GLY A 219 -19.13 11.30 4.25
C GLY A 219 -18.63 12.67 4.75
N ALA A 220 -18.69 12.89 6.08
CA ALA A 220 -18.19 14.10 6.71
C ALA A 220 -16.66 14.23 6.61
N HIS A 221 -15.94 13.10 6.71
CA HIS A 221 -14.49 13.07 6.56
C HIS A 221 -14.03 13.50 5.16
N ARG A 222 -14.70 12.98 4.11
CA ARG A 222 -14.43 13.39 2.72
C ARG A 222 -14.71 14.86 2.48
N ALA A 223 -15.88 15.33 2.92
CA ALA A 223 -16.26 16.74 2.78
C ALA A 223 -15.24 17.69 3.44
N LEU A 224 -14.70 17.31 4.62
CA LEU A 224 -13.68 18.07 5.32
C LEU A 224 -12.38 18.21 4.51
N VAL A 225 -11.93 17.13 3.86
CA VAL A 225 -10.71 17.17 3.03
C VAL A 225 -10.95 17.89 1.70
N ASP A 226 -12.10 17.64 1.07
CA ASP A 226 -12.46 18.28 -0.21
C ASP A 226 -12.58 19.79 -0.09
N GLY A 227 -13.06 20.30 1.05
CA GLY A 227 -13.14 21.74 1.31
C GLY A 227 -11.80 22.40 1.65
N ALA A 228 -10.75 21.63 1.95
CA ALA A 228 -9.52 22.16 2.56
C ALA A 228 -8.24 21.96 1.73
N ARG A 229 -8.30 21.19 0.63
CA ARG A 229 -7.18 20.91 -0.26
C ARG A 229 -7.41 21.43 -1.67
N ALA A 230 -6.32 21.65 -2.41
CA ALA A 230 -6.41 21.80 -3.85
C ALA A 230 -7.16 20.61 -4.48
N HIS A 231 -7.95 20.89 -5.52
CA HIS A 231 -8.61 19.84 -6.29
C HIS A 231 -7.57 18.90 -6.90
N GLY A 232 -7.78 17.61 -6.72
CA GLY A 232 -6.86 16.56 -7.12
C GLY A 232 -7.58 15.25 -7.30
N GLU A 233 -6.96 14.34 -8.06
CA GLU A 233 -7.49 13.00 -8.27
C GLU A 233 -7.22 12.14 -7.02
N VAL A 234 -8.28 11.59 -6.41
CA VAL A 234 -8.15 10.67 -5.28
C VAL A 234 -7.57 9.35 -5.78
N PHE A 235 -6.41 8.96 -5.25
CA PHE A 235 -5.79 7.69 -5.60
C PHE A 235 -5.79 6.68 -4.45
N PHE A 236 -5.87 7.14 -3.20
CA PHE A 236 -5.95 6.24 -2.07
C PHE A 236 -6.86 6.79 -0.99
N GLU A 237 -7.69 5.93 -0.43
CA GLU A 237 -8.43 6.20 0.79
C GLU A 237 -8.46 4.94 1.64
N ALA A 238 -8.36 5.09 2.96
CA ALA A 238 -8.55 3.99 3.89
C ALA A 238 -9.39 4.45 5.07
N TYR A 239 -10.48 3.74 5.33
CA TYR A 239 -11.37 3.97 6.45
C TYR A 239 -11.24 2.84 7.47
N LEU A 240 -11.21 3.18 8.75
CA LEU A 240 -11.21 2.27 9.88
C LEU A 240 -12.30 2.69 10.87
N GLY A 241 -13.28 1.81 11.08
CA GLY A 241 -14.24 1.94 12.18
C GLY A 241 -13.59 1.47 13.47
N VAL A 242 -12.78 2.32 14.11
CA VAL A 242 -12.01 2.01 15.33
C VAL A 242 -12.92 1.49 16.44
N ALA A 243 -14.12 2.05 16.60
CA ALA A 243 -15.10 1.57 17.58
C ALA A 243 -15.58 0.14 17.26
N ARG A 244 -15.80 -0.20 15.98
CA ARG A 244 -16.20 -1.55 15.57
C ARG A 244 -15.06 -2.56 15.76
N LEU A 245 -13.84 -2.18 15.39
CA LEU A 245 -12.65 -3.00 15.64
C LEU A 245 -12.47 -3.26 17.13
N ARG A 246 -12.66 -2.24 17.99
CA ARG A 246 -12.61 -2.40 19.44
C ARG A 246 -13.67 -3.36 19.95
N SER A 247 -14.92 -3.23 19.51
CA SER A 247 -15.98 -4.15 19.91
C SER A 247 -15.75 -5.59 19.45
N ALA A 248 -15.05 -5.78 18.33
CA ALA A 248 -14.70 -7.10 17.81
C ALA A 248 -13.46 -7.72 18.47
N PHE A 249 -12.58 -6.89 19.05
CA PHE A 249 -11.28 -7.28 19.63
C PHE A 249 -10.99 -6.53 20.93
N PRO A 250 -11.86 -6.61 21.95
CA PRO A 250 -11.70 -5.79 23.14
C PRO A 250 -10.34 -6.04 23.80
N GLU A 251 -9.87 -7.28 23.88
CA GLU A 251 -8.59 -7.64 24.52
C GLU A 251 -7.39 -6.97 23.86
N ALA A 252 -7.42 -6.82 22.52
CA ALA A 252 -6.35 -6.17 21.76
C ALA A 252 -6.35 -4.64 21.96
N PHE A 253 -7.53 -4.04 22.12
CA PHE A 253 -7.68 -2.59 22.25
C PHE A 253 -7.60 -2.08 23.70
N ASP A 254 -7.89 -2.94 24.66
CA ASP A 254 -7.87 -2.62 26.09
C ASP A 254 -6.45 -2.80 26.68
N SER A 255 -5.60 -3.62 26.04
CA SER A 255 -4.24 -3.86 26.52
C SER A 255 -3.25 -4.23 25.41
N GLY A 256 -1.95 -4.25 25.73
CA GLY A 256 -0.92 -4.76 24.82
C GLY A 256 -0.56 -3.82 23.67
N ARG A 257 -0.14 -4.40 22.53
CA ARG A 257 0.44 -3.67 21.40
C ARG A 257 -0.52 -2.67 20.75
N VAL A 258 -1.73 -3.09 20.42
CA VAL A 258 -2.68 -2.26 19.67
C VAL A 258 -3.10 -1.05 20.51
N HIS A 259 -3.43 -1.24 21.79
CA HIS A 259 -3.67 -0.14 22.72
C HIS A 259 -2.54 0.89 22.73
N ARG A 260 -1.29 0.45 22.95
CA ARG A 260 -0.11 1.34 22.98
C ARG A 260 0.12 2.03 21.64
N THR A 261 -0.04 1.34 20.52
CA THR A 261 0.11 1.96 19.19
C THR A 261 -0.95 3.05 18.97
N LEU A 262 -2.21 2.81 19.34
CA LEU A 262 -3.27 3.82 19.21
C LEU A 262 -3.04 5.01 20.14
N ASP A 263 -2.58 4.77 21.37
CA ASP A 263 -2.20 5.81 22.33
C ASP A 263 -1.16 6.75 21.74
N ARG A 264 -0.06 6.18 21.21
CA ARG A 264 1.03 6.95 20.61
C ARG A 264 0.64 7.70 19.35
N LEU A 265 -0.37 7.22 18.63
CA LEU A 265 -0.92 7.92 17.47
C LEU A 265 -2.01 8.95 17.85
N GLY A 266 -2.38 9.06 19.13
CA GLY A 266 -3.48 9.92 19.58
C GLY A 266 -4.87 9.41 19.13
N LEU A 267 -4.98 8.13 18.78
CA LEU A 267 -6.18 7.50 18.23
C LEU A 267 -6.93 6.62 19.25
N LEU A 268 -6.57 6.65 20.53
CA LEU A 268 -7.27 5.88 21.58
C LEU A 268 -8.75 6.21 21.66
N GLU A 269 -9.10 7.49 21.53
CA GLU A 269 -10.47 7.97 21.58
C GLU A 269 -11.11 8.10 20.19
N ALA A 270 -10.44 7.65 19.13
CA ALA A 270 -11.03 7.64 17.80
C ALA A 270 -12.19 6.63 17.73
N ARG A 271 -13.33 7.07 17.18
CA ARG A 271 -14.47 6.25 16.78
C ARG A 271 -14.29 5.78 15.34
N ASP A 272 -13.97 6.73 14.47
CA ASP A 272 -13.72 6.54 13.04
C ASP A 272 -12.41 7.22 12.68
N PHE A 273 -11.64 6.61 11.79
CA PHE A 273 -10.39 7.15 11.26
C PHE A 273 -10.39 6.97 9.74
N MET A 274 -9.90 7.96 9.01
CA MET A 274 -9.76 7.88 7.57
C MET A 274 -8.46 8.54 7.10
N LEU A 275 -7.75 7.86 6.20
CA LEU A 275 -6.65 8.42 5.44
C LEU A 275 -7.14 8.75 4.04
N HIS A 276 -6.71 9.90 3.54
CA HIS A 276 -7.02 10.37 2.19
C HIS A 276 -5.71 10.72 1.51
N ALA A 277 -5.53 10.28 0.27
CA ALA A 277 -4.41 10.68 -0.55
C ALA A 277 -4.85 10.99 -1.98
N ARG A 278 -4.37 12.13 -2.48
CA ARG A 278 -4.73 12.65 -3.81
C ARG A 278 -3.51 13.15 -4.57
N PHE A 279 -3.57 13.05 -5.88
CA PHE A 279 -2.61 13.68 -6.78
C PHE A 279 -2.96 15.16 -6.97
N VAL A 280 -1.98 16.02 -6.73
CA VAL A 280 -2.07 17.47 -6.96
C VAL A 280 -1.12 17.82 -8.11
N GLU A 281 -1.69 18.32 -9.20
CA GLU A 281 -0.92 18.66 -10.40
C GLU A 281 0.03 19.82 -10.14
N ARG A 282 1.18 19.77 -10.81
CA ARG A 282 2.17 20.84 -10.77
C ARG A 282 2.34 21.49 -12.13
N PRO A 283 2.63 22.80 -12.17
CA PRO A 283 2.92 23.48 -13.42
C PRO A 283 4.22 22.94 -14.05
N GLY A 284 4.35 23.10 -15.38
CA GLY A 284 5.60 22.83 -16.10
C GLY A 284 5.96 21.36 -16.29
N GLY A 285 5.02 20.43 -16.12
CA GLY A 285 5.26 18.99 -16.32
C GLY A 285 6.11 18.33 -15.22
N ALA A 286 6.27 19.00 -14.08
CA ALA A 286 6.87 18.38 -12.90
C ALA A 286 5.98 17.24 -12.38
N PRO A 287 6.56 16.20 -11.74
CA PRO A 287 5.76 15.11 -11.17
C PRO A 287 4.71 15.63 -10.20
N PRO A 288 3.48 15.08 -10.22
CA PRO A 288 2.42 15.50 -9.30
C PRO A 288 2.83 15.29 -7.85
N LEU A 289 2.32 16.14 -6.97
CA LEU A 289 2.44 15.96 -5.53
C LEU A 289 1.38 14.97 -5.04
N ILE A 290 1.71 14.22 -4.00
CA ILE A 290 0.75 13.43 -3.24
C ILE A 290 0.47 14.18 -1.93
N ALA A 291 -0.74 14.74 -1.87
CA ALA A 291 -1.28 15.34 -0.65
C ALA A 291 -1.98 14.26 0.16
N ILE A 292 -1.60 14.11 1.43
CA ILE A 292 -2.10 13.11 2.36
C ILE A 292 -2.69 13.81 3.59
N ASP A 293 -3.87 13.38 3.97
CA ASP A 293 -4.60 13.86 5.13
C ASP A 293 -5.08 12.69 5.98
N ALA A 294 -4.95 12.82 7.29
CA ALA A 294 -5.61 11.96 8.24
C ALA A 294 -6.81 12.70 8.83
N THR A 295 -7.93 12.02 8.97
CA THR A 295 -9.12 12.53 9.65
C THR A 295 -9.63 11.52 10.66
N TRP A 296 -10.19 11.99 11.78
CA TRP A 296 -10.78 11.10 12.77
C TRP A 296 -11.93 11.79 13.52
N THR A 297 -12.92 11.01 13.93
CA THR A 297 -14.00 11.48 14.81
C THR A 297 -13.81 10.85 16.18
N ALA A 298 -13.79 11.65 17.26
CA ALA A 298 -13.62 11.15 18.63
C ALA A 298 -14.89 10.48 19.19
N ARG A 299 -14.77 9.65 20.24
CA ARG A 299 -15.84 8.83 20.82
C ARG A 299 -17.06 9.60 21.35
N GLY A 300 -16.92 10.90 21.63
CA GLY A 300 -18.03 11.80 21.97
C GLY A 300 -18.18 12.99 21.01
N GLY A 301 -17.39 13.01 19.93
CA GLY A 301 -17.39 14.10 18.96
C GLY A 301 -18.45 13.89 17.87
N ALA A 302 -19.07 14.98 17.43
CA ALA A 302 -19.94 14.97 16.25
C ALA A 302 -19.15 15.28 14.96
N GLU A 303 -18.08 16.07 15.07
CA GLU A 303 -17.33 16.57 13.92
C GLU A 303 -15.98 15.86 13.76
N PRO A 304 -15.58 15.52 12.52
CA PRO A 304 -14.26 14.99 12.24
C PRO A 304 -13.19 16.07 12.42
N GLN A 305 -12.05 15.66 12.96
CA GLN A 305 -10.80 16.42 13.01
C GLN A 305 -9.95 16.07 11.79
N ARG A 306 -9.05 16.98 11.39
CA ARG A 306 -8.13 16.81 10.27
C ARG A 306 -6.70 17.12 10.69
N LEU A 307 -5.78 16.28 10.25
CA LEU A 307 -4.33 16.50 10.28
C LEU A 307 -3.79 16.39 8.86
N GLU A 308 -3.15 17.46 8.42
CA GLU A 308 -2.38 17.49 7.19
C GLU A 308 -1.04 16.78 7.41
N LEU A 309 -0.79 15.70 6.66
CA LEU A 309 0.43 14.90 6.78
C LEU A 309 1.50 15.30 5.75
N THR A 310 1.08 15.82 4.60
CA THR A 310 1.99 16.20 3.51
C THR A 310 1.52 17.48 2.83
N LEU A 311 2.43 18.19 2.17
CA LEU A 311 2.12 19.42 1.44
C LEU A 311 1.49 19.12 0.08
N ASP A 312 0.62 20.03 -0.37
CA ASP A 312 0.05 20.06 -1.72
C ASP A 312 0.79 21.01 -2.67
N HIS A 313 1.90 21.59 -2.21
CA HIS A 313 2.79 22.46 -2.98
C HIS A 313 4.25 22.11 -2.72
N TRP A 314 5.13 22.52 -3.63
CA TRP A 314 6.57 22.34 -3.47
C TRP A 314 7.13 23.47 -2.59
N PRO A 315 7.77 23.17 -1.46
CA PRO A 315 8.27 24.20 -0.56
C PRO A 315 9.45 24.95 -1.19
N GLN A 316 9.51 26.27 -0.99
CA GLN A 316 10.59 27.12 -1.52
C GLN A 316 11.93 26.81 -0.84
N ASP A 317 11.89 26.38 0.41
CA ASP A 317 13.02 26.03 1.27
C ASP A 317 13.37 24.53 1.22
N ALA A 318 12.90 23.78 0.21
CA ALA A 318 13.19 22.35 0.06
C ALA A 318 14.69 22.01 0.04
N GLY A 319 15.57 22.97 -0.28
CA GLY A 319 17.02 22.76 -0.34
C GLY A 319 17.50 21.79 -1.43
N MET A 320 16.59 21.33 -2.31
CA MET A 320 16.88 20.40 -3.40
C MET A 320 15.91 20.58 -4.57
N PRO A 321 16.25 20.11 -5.79
CA PRO A 321 15.30 20.03 -6.88
C PRO A 321 14.21 18.97 -6.63
N SER A 322 13.11 19.03 -7.38
CA SER A 322 12.09 17.98 -7.37
C SER A 322 12.64 16.69 -8.00
N PRO A 323 12.52 15.52 -7.34
CA PRO A 323 12.85 14.24 -7.96
C PRO A 323 12.05 14.02 -9.25
N PRO A 324 12.62 13.34 -10.26
CA PRO A 324 11.99 13.14 -11.57
C PRO A 324 11.08 11.88 -11.63
N GLY A 325 10.62 11.39 -10.47
CA GLY A 325 9.79 10.17 -10.39
C GLY A 325 8.38 10.36 -10.94
N SER A 326 7.56 9.33 -10.76
CA SER A 326 6.13 9.34 -11.13
C SER A 326 5.30 10.26 -10.22
N TYR A 327 5.79 10.46 -9.00
CA TYR A 327 5.17 11.31 -7.99
C TYR A 327 6.20 11.81 -6.99
N VAL A 328 5.77 12.78 -6.20
CA VAL A 328 6.52 13.31 -5.07
C VAL A 328 5.58 13.48 -3.87
N ILE A 329 6.00 13.05 -2.69
CA ILE A 329 5.38 13.39 -1.42
C ILE A 329 6.34 14.34 -0.71
N VAL A 330 5.83 15.42 -0.15
CA VAL A 330 6.63 16.31 0.70
C VAL A 330 5.99 16.34 2.08
N ALA A 331 6.64 15.73 3.06
CA ALA A 331 6.17 15.69 4.44
C ALA A 331 6.93 16.75 5.27
N PRO A 332 6.25 17.71 5.91
CA PRO A 332 6.89 18.54 6.93
C PRO A 332 7.24 17.66 8.15
N MET A 333 8.43 17.84 8.70
CA MET A 333 8.97 16.94 9.72
C MET A 333 9.38 17.69 10.98
N ASP A 334 8.77 17.31 12.11
CA ASP A 334 9.36 17.46 13.43
C ASP A 334 10.21 16.21 13.69
N TRP A 335 11.50 16.27 13.33
CA TRP A 335 12.40 15.12 13.43
C TRP A 335 12.57 14.60 14.86
N PRO A 336 12.72 15.44 15.90
CA PRO A 336 12.67 14.98 17.29
C PRO A 336 11.40 14.20 17.62
N ALA A 337 10.22 14.75 17.31
CA ALA A 337 8.95 14.07 17.58
C ALA A 337 8.80 12.80 16.76
N PHE A 338 9.21 12.80 15.49
CA PHE A 338 9.19 11.63 14.62
C PHE A 338 10.11 10.52 15.12
N ALA A 339 11.34 10.85 15.54
CA ALA A 339 12.28 9.87 16.08
C ALA A 339 11.76 9.29 17.41
N ALA A 340 11.20 10.13 18.28
CA ALA A 340 10.57 9.69 19.52
C ALA A 340 9.39 8.75 19.23
N LEU A 341 8.47 9.15 18.34
CA LEU A 341 7.33 8.35 17.93
C LEU A 341 7.77 7.03 17.28
N GLY A 342 8.78 7.04 16.40
CA GLY A 342 9.29 5.84 15.75
C GLY A 342 9.88 4.83 16.74
N LEU A 343 10.63 5.31 17.73
CA LEU A 343 11.16 4.47 18.80
C LEU A 343 10.05 3.94 19.74
N ASP A 344 9.05 4.77 20.05
CA ASP A 344 7.89 4.38 20.85
C ASP A 344 7.01 3.36 20.12
N LEU A 345 6.82 3.52 18.80
CA LEU A 345 6.11 2.57 17.95
C LEU A 345 6.89 1.25 17.82
N TRP A 346 8.22 1.31 17.67
CA TRP A 346 9.06 0.12 17.69
C TRP A 346 8.91 -0.63 19.00
N LEU A 347 9.01 0.04 20.15
CA LEU A 347 8.76 -0.57 21.47
C LEU A 347 7.34 -1.15 21.56
N GLY A 348 6.33 -0.38 21.15
CA GLY A 348 4.92 -0.80 21.15
C GLY A 348 4.69 -2.06 20.32
N ALA A 349 5.38 -2.18 19.18
CA ALA A 349 5.32 -3.29 18.24
C ALA A 349 6.08 -4.55 18.69
N ASN A 350 6.75 -4.56 19.85
CA ASN A 350 7.36 -5.76 20.39
C ASN A 350 6.35 -6.64 21.15
N VAL A 351 6.74 -7.88 21.49
CA VAL A 351 5.92 -8.80 22.30
C VAL A 351 6.06 -8.40 23.77
N ASP A 352 4.98 -8.53 24.55
CA ASP A 352 4.91 -8.00 25.91
C ASP A 352 5.97 -8.58 26.87
N VAL A 353 6.41 -9.83 26.66
CA VAL A 353 7.36 -10.53 27.55
C VAL A 353 8.75 -9.86 27.61
N ASP A 354 9.16 -9.15 26.55
CA ASP A 354 10.49 -8.53 26.47
C ASP A 354 10.46 -7.00 26.59
N ILE A 355 9.29 -6.40 26.83
CA ILE A 355 9.14 -4.95 26.63
C ILE A 355 9.97 -4.12 27.62
N GLU A 356 10.07 -4.54 28.88
CA GLU A 356 10.87 -3.85 29.90
C GLU A 356 12.37 -3.99 29.62
N ALA A 357 12.83 -5.18 29.21
CA ALA A 357 14.23 -5.37 28.81
C ALA A 357 14.59 -4.53 27.58
N LYS A 358 13.68 -4.42 26.60
CA LYS A 358 13.86 -3.58 25.41
C LYS A 358 13.81 -2.09 25.73
N ARG A 359 12.95 -1.68 26.67
CA ARG A 359 12.92 -0.30 27.17
C ARG A 359 14.23 0.06 27.87
N ALA A 360 14.70 -0.78 28.79
CA ALA A 360 15.97 -0.57 29.47
C ALA A 360 17.16 -0.53 28.48
N ALA A 361 17.17 -1.42 27.48
CA ALA A 361 18.18 -1.40 26.42
C ALA A 361 18.12 -0.11 25.58
N LEU A 362 16.92 0.37 25.24
CA LEU A 362 16.74 1.62 24.52
C LEU A 362 17.18 2.83 25.35
N GLU A 363 16.84 2.86 26.64
CA GLU A 363 17.25 3.92 27.56
C GLU A 363 18.77 3.96 27.73
N ALA A 364 19.41 2.80 27.90
CA ALA A 364 20.87 2.69 27.96
C ALA A 364 21.50 3.16 26.64
N TRP A 365 20.94 2.77 25.49
CA TRP A 365 21.39 3.24 24.18
C TRP A 365 21.25 4.76 24.05
N ARG A 366 20.11 5.35 24.43
CA ARG A 366 19.88 6.80 24.39
C ARG A 366 20.82 7.55 25.32
N ALA A 367 21.11 7.02 26.51
CA ALA A 367 22.04 7.62 27.45
C ALA A 367 23.47 7.69 26.87
N GLN A 368 23.85 6.70 26.06
CA GLN A 368 25.19 6.63 25.45
C GLN A 368 25.30 7.36 24.11
N HIS A 369 24.23 7.37 23.30
CA HIS A 369 24.26 7.80 21.90
C HIS A 369 23.27 8.91 21.55
N GLY A 370 22.53 9.42 22.54
CA GLY A 370 21.50 10.45 22.35
C GLY A 370 22.08 11.74 21.78
N ALA A 371 23.25 12.17 22.25
CA ALA A 371 23.89 13.39 21.75
C ALA A 371 24.31 13.28 20.27
N GLU A 372 24.77 12.11 19.82
CA GLU A 372 25.04 11.82 18.41
C GLU A 372 23.74 11.83 17.59
N LEU A 373 22.68 11.18 18.08
CA LEU A 373 21.38 11.17 17.42
C LEU A 373 20.81 12.58 17.30
N ASP A 374 20.83 13.37 18.38
CA ASP A 374 20.31 14.73 18.41
C ASP A 374 21.09 15.64 17.47
N ARG A 375 22.42 15.50 17.39
CA ARG A 375 23.24 16.21 16.40
C ARG A 375 22.89 15.82 14.97
N PHE A 376 22.65 14.54 14.70
CA PHE A 376 22.20 14.11 13.39
C PHE A 376 20.79 14.65 13.08
N ILE A 377 19.85 14.56 14.02
CA ILE A 377 18.50 15.11 13.86
C ILE A 377 18.54 16.63 13.60
N ALA A 378 19.37 17.36 14.34
CA ALA A 378 19.57 18.79 14.15
C ALA A 378 20.20 19.14 12.80
N SER A 379 20.84 18.19 12.10
CA SER A 379 21.38 18.37 10.75
C SER A 379 20.33 18.31 9.64
N LEU A 380 19.17 17.72 9.91
CA LEU A 380 18.14 17.49 8.91
C LEU A 380 17.32 18.77 8.67
N GLY A 381 16.99 19.05 7.41
CA GLY A 381 16.09 20.14 7.02
C GLY A 381 14.64 19.83 7.39
N GLY A 382 13.75 20.82 7.30
CA GLY A 382 12.37 20.72 7.82
C GLY A 382 11.42 19.78 7.07
N HIS A 383 11.87 19.14 5.99
CA HIS A 383 11.02 18.32 5.12
C HIS A 383 11.66 16.97 4.78
N ALA A 384 10.84 15.94 4.65
CA ALA A 384 11.18 14.71 3.95
C ALA A 384 10.51 14.70 2.58
N VAL A 385 11.31 14.53 1.52
CA VAL A 385 10.82 14.38 0.15
C VAL A 385 10.85 12.91 -0.22
N ILE A 386 9.71 12.32 -0.54
CA ILE A 386 9.58 10.90 -0.88
C ILE A 386 9.18 10.81 -2.35
N SER A 387 9.85 9.95 -3.12
CA SER A 387 9.52 9.71 -4.52
C SER A 387 9.79 8.25 -4.85
N ASP A 388 9.17 7.73 -5.90
CA ASP A 388 9.54 6.43 -6.44
C ASP A 388 10.87 6.48 -7.23
N TYR A 389 11.49 7.64 -7.43
CA TYR A 389 12.75 7.75 -8.15
C TYR A 389 13.94 7.12 -7.38
N PRO A 390 14.74 6.23 -7.98
CA PRO A 390 14.60 5.69 -9.35
C PRO A 390 13.49 4.65 -9.50
N THR A 391 12.53 4.86 -10.39
CA THR A 391 11.33 4.02 -10.47
C THR A 391 11.68 2.52 -10.58
N PRO A 392 11.18 1.67 -9.67
CA PRO A 392 11.52 0.26 -9.69
C PRO A 392 10.93 -0.42 -10.94
N LEU A 393 11.67 -1.38 -11.50
CA LEU A 393 11.25 -2.13 -12.69
C LEU A 393 9.93 -2.92 -12.46
N LEU A 394 9.76 -3.41 -11.23
CA LEU A 394 8.54 -4.06 -10.76
C LEU A 394 7.82 -3.17 -9.75
N PRO A 395 6.49 -3.23 -9.67
CA PRO A 395 5.74 -2.63 -8.58
C PRO A 395 6.09 -3.36 -7.28
N ILE A 396 7.13 -2.89 -6.59
CA ILE A 396 7.51 -3.39 -5.28
C ILE A 396 6.72 -2.57 -4.25
N PRO A 397 5.82 -3.17 -3.46
CA PRO A 397 5.08 -2.46 -2.44
C PRO A 397 6.03 -1.71 -1.49
N GLY A 398 5.77 -0.42 -1.27
CA GLY A 398 6.59 0.43 -0.40
C GLY A 398 7.96 0.81 -0.97
N ALA A 399 8.27 0.48 -2.23
CA ALA A 399 9.49 0.97 -2.86
C ALA A 399 9.40 2.48 -3.11
N ALA A 400 10.11 3.23 -2.28
CA ALA A 400 10.30 4.66 -2.42
C ALA A 400 11.70 5.06 -1.95
N THR A 401 12.18 6.17 -2.48
CA THR A 401 13.38 6.86 -2.02
C THR A 401 12.95 8.08 -1.23
N VAL A 402 13.53 8.23 -0.05
CA VAL A 402 13.41 9.36 0.84
C VAL A 402 14.65 10.21 0.71
N PHE A 403 14.46 11.49 0.42
CA PHE A 403 15.48 12.52 0.37
C PHE A 403 15.19 13.51 1.50
N VAL A 404 16.17 13.74 2.35
CA VAL A 404 16.10 14.73 3.43
C VAL A 404 17.25 15.71 3.21
N PRO A 405 16.98 16.98 2.84
CA PRO A 405 18.03 17.98 2.73
C PRO A 405 18.76 18.09 4.08
N LEU A 406 20.07 18.29 4.04
CA LEU A 406 20.81 18.71 5.23
C LEU A 406 20.82 20.23 5.28
N ARG A 407 20.84 20.79 6.50
CA ARG A 407 21.03 22.22 6.69
C ARG A 407 22.45 22.62 6.28
N GLU A 408 22.61 23.82 5.75
CA GLU A 408 23.90 24.32 5.24
C GLU A 408 25.01 24.36 6.31
N ASP A 409 24.63 24.56 7.58
CA ASP A 409 25.52 24.60 8.74
C ASP A 409 25.89 23.20 9.26
N ALA A 410 25.26 22.14 8.75
CA ALA A 410 25.32 20.82 9.34
C ALA A 410 26.53 19.97 8.89
N LYS A 411 27.73 20.44 9.23
CA LYS A 411 28.97 19.68 9.03
C LYS A 411 29.02 18.47 9.97
N GLY A 412 29.46 17.32 9.46
CA GLY A 412 29.73 16.14 10.28
C GLY A 412 28.50 15.29 10.57
N ALA A 413 27.39 15.51 9.85
CA ALA A 413 26.20 14.67 9.92
C ALA A 413 26.49 13.16 9.72
N PRO A 414 27.37 12.74 8.79
CA PRO A 414 27.77 11.33 8.65
C PRO A 414 28.43 10.78 9.93
N GLY A 415 29.30 11.57 10.56
CA GLY A 415 29.99 11.16 11.78
C GLY A 415 29.03 11.02 12.97
N ALA A 416 28.06 11.92 13.08
CA ALA A 416 26.99 11.83 14.08
C ALA A 416 26.12 10.58 13.86
N LEU A 417 25.69 10.32 12.63
CA LEU A 417 24.92 9.10 12.30
C LEU A 417 25.73 7.82 12.57
N ASP A 418 26.99 7.77 12.15
CA ASP A 418 27.88 6.62 12.38
C ASP A 418 28.13 6.38 13.88
N GLY A 419 28.17 7.44 14.69
CA GLY A 419 28.23 7.38 16.14
C GLY A 419 26.96 6.78 16.77
N ALA A 420 25.79 7.30 16.38
CA ALA A 420 24.49 6.81 16.83
C ALA A 420 24.26 5.32 16.45
N LEU A 421 24.75 4.92 15.28
CA LEU A 421 24.63 3.55 14.76
C LEU A 421 25.79 2.62 15.16
N SER A 422 26.75 3.10 15.94
CA SER A 422 27.93 2.32 16.33
C SER A 422 27.64 0.95 16.96
N PRO A 423 26.58 0.76 17.79
CA PRO A 423 26.22 -0.55 18.34
C PRO A 423 25.81 -1.57 17.27
N PHE A 424 25.38 -1.08 16.11
CA PHE A 424 24.92 -1.88 14.98
C PHE A 424 26.00 -2.09 13.92
N ARG A 425 27.24 -1.62 14.13
CA ARG A 425 28.30 -1.64 13.12
C ARG A 425 28.57 -3.04 12.55
N GLY A 426 28.47 -4.10 13.36
CA GLY A 426 28.63 -5.48 12.90
C GLY A 426 27.54 -5.98 11.95
N ALA A 427 26.37 -5.33 11.95
CA ALA A 427 25.22 -5.64 11.11
C ALA A 427 25.01 -4.62 9.96
N ILE A 428 25.78 -3.53 9.96
CA ILE A 428 25.77 -2.53 8.88
C ILE A 428 26.85 -2.88 7.86
N GLN A 429 26.43 -3.12 6.62
CA GLN A 429 27.31 -3.30 5.47
C GLN A 429 27.42 -1.97 4.71
N ARG A 430 28.64 -1.56 4.36
CA ARG A 430 28.89 -0.38 3.53
C ARG A 430 29.51 -0.80 2.20
N ASP A 431 28.86 -0.43 1.09
CA ASP A 431 29.36 -0.76 -0.24
C ASP A 431 30.44 0.24 -0.74
N ARG A 432 30.95 0.02 -1.96
CA ARG A 432 31.96 0.88 -2.57
C ARG A 432 31.46 2.29 -2.90
N ALA A 433 30.15 2.47 -3.05
CA ALA A 433 29.53 3.77 -3.24
C ALA A 433 29.30 4.51 -1.92
N GLY A 434 29.67 3.90 -0.78
CA GLY A 434 29.47 4.46 0.56
C GLY A 434 28.06 4.24 1.10
N VAL A 435 27.22 3.46 0.40
CA VAL A 435 25.86 3.18 0.84
C VAL A 435 25.89 2.18 1.96
N SER A 436 25.29 2.58 3.07
CA SER A 436 25.11 1.75 4.26
C SER A 436 23.81 0.97 4.14
N SER A 437 23.78 -0.27 4.61
CA SER A 437 22.59 -1.10 4.64
C SER A 437 22.62 -2.00 5.87
N TYR A 438 21.46 -2.29 6.44
CA TYR A 438 21.35 -3.15 7.62
C TYR A 438 20.81 -4.52 7.23
N GLY A 439 21.53 -5.58 7.58
CA GLY A 439 21.05 -6.95 7.45
C GLY A 439 20.09 -7.29 8.59
N VAL A 440 18.79 -7.05 8.43
CA VAL A 440 17.77 -7.34 9.48
C VAL A 440 17.55 -8.84 9.68
N ASP A 441 17.67 -9.62 8.61
CA ASP A 441 17.40 -11.06 8.61
C ASP A 441 18.47 -11.79 7.79
N PRO A 442 19.12 -12.85 8.33
CA PRO A 442 20.02 -13.71 7.56
C PRO A 442 19.37 -14.36 6.31
N VAL A 443 18.03 -14.38 6.23
CA VAL A 443 17.25 -14.93 5.09
C VAL A 443 16.84 -13.84 4.08
N GLY A 444 16.99 -12.55 4.38
CA GLY A 444 16.89 -11.44 3.41
C GLY A 444 15.49 -11.05 2.94
N LEU A 445 14.41 -11.46 3.64
CA LEU A 445 13.02 -11.17 3.24
C LEU A 445 12.55 -9.76 3.60
N MET A 446 13.10 -9.17 4.67
CA MET A 446 12.98 -7.74 4.96
C MET A 446 14.37 -7.11 4.83
N LYS A 447 14.60 -6.40 3.74
CA LYS A 447 15.76 -5.52 3.63
C LYS A 447 15.37 -4.17 4.20
N MET A 448 16.09 -3.73 5.22
CA MET A 448 16.05 -2.31 5.54
C MET A 448 16.55 -1.51 4.34
N PRO A 449 16.03 -0.28 4.16
CA PRO A 449 16.47 0.58 3.08
C PRO A 449 18.00 0.71 3.11
N GLY A 450 18.63 0.83 1.94
CA GLY A 450 20.00 1.34 1.86
C GLY A 450 19.98 2.84 2.06
N TRP A 451 20.95 3.39 2.78
CA TRP A 451 21.04 4.82 3.01
C TRP A 451 22.47 5.35 2.90
N LEU A 452 22.58 6.64 2.63
CA LEU A 452 23.84 7.37 2.64
C LEU A 452 23.61 8.82 3.04
N VAL A 453 24.66 9.45 3.56
CA VAL A 453 24.70 10.89 3.80
C VAL A 453 25.63 11.50 2.76
N MET A 454 25.14 12.51 2.04
CA MET A 454 25.89 13.26 1.06
C MET A 454 26.16 14.67 1.60
N GLU A 455 27.43 15.05 1.71
CA GLU A 455 27.85 16.38 2.18
C GLU A 455 28.41 17.27 1.06
N ASP A 456 28.45 16.78 -0.18
CA ASP A 456 29.17 17.48 -1.26
C ASP A 456 28.29 18.57 -1.92
N GLY A 457 28.62 19.82 -1.64
CA GLY A 457 28.08 21.00 -2.31
C GLY A 457 26.75 21.53 -1.75
N PRO A 458 26.05 22.41 -2.50
CA PRO A 458 24.83 23.09 -2.05
C PRO A 458 23.58 22.18 -1.98
N ARG A 459 23.74 20.87 -2.15
CA ARG A 459 22.64 19.89 -2.19
C ARG A 459 22.85 18.74 -1.21
N ALA A 460 23.56 19.00 -0.12
CA ALA A 460 23.81 18.04 0.93
C ALA A 460 22.48 17.42 1.40
N ALA A 461 22.43 16.09 1.52
CA ALA A 461 21.20 15.35 1.82
C ALA A 461 21.48 13.99 2.46
N PHE A 462 20.58 13.54 3.32
CA PHE A 462 20.41 12.14 3.65
C PHE A 462 19.48 11.48 2.62
N VAL A 463 19.92 10.36 2.04
CA VAL A 463 19.15 9.61 1.03
C VAL A 463 18.97 8.19 1.52
N ALA A 464 17.74 7.71 1.58
CA ALA A 464 17.41 6.33 1.93
C ALA A 464 16.44 5.72 0.91
N ALA A 465 16.65 4.49 0.45
CA ALA A 465 15.82 3.84 -0.56
C ALA A 465 15.70 2.33 -0.32
N TRP A 466 14.69 1.68 -0.91
CA TRP A 466 14.45 0.23 -0.75
C TRP A 466 15.62 -0.68 -1.15
N THR A 467 16.58 -0.19 -1.94
CA THR A 467 17.84 -0.88 -2.20
C THR A 467 19.05 0.06 -2.12
N PRO A 468 20.26 -0.46 -1.83
CA PRO A 468 21.47 0.35 -1.89
C PRO A 468 21.71 1.00 -3.27
N GLY A 469 21.41 0.27 -4.36
CA GLY A 469 21.52 0.80 -5.72
C GLY A 469 20.59 1.99 -5.97
N ALA A 470 19.35 1.92 -5.50
CA ALA A 470 18.40 3.03 -5.60
C ALA A 470 18.85 4.26 -4.80
N ALA A 471 19.42 4.05 -3.60
CA ALA A 471 19.96 5.15 -2.80
C ALA A 471 21.18 5.80 -3.48
N ALA A 472 22.09 5.00 -4.06
CA ALA A 472 23.23 5.50 -4.81
C ALA A 472 22.80 6.30 -6.05
N GLU A 473 21.78 5.84 -6.78
CA GLU A 473 21.25 6.54 -7.95
C GLU A 473 20.54 7.84 -7.56
N GLY A 474 19.73 7.82 -6.51
CA GLY A 474 19.11 9.04 -5.96
C GLY A 474 20.16 10.09 -5.56
N ALA A 475 21.24 9.66 -4.91
CA ALA A 475 22.36 10.55 -4.57
C ALA A 475 23.11 11.05 -5.80
N ALA A 476 23.34 10.20 -6.81
CA ALA A 476 23.98 10.61 -8.06
C ALA A 476 23.15 11.68 -8.80
N TRP A 477 21.83 11.52 -8.83
CA TRP A 477 20.93 12.53 -9.38
C TRP A 477 21.03 13.87 -8.67
N LEU A 478 21.08 13.90 -7.32
CA LEU A 478 21.25 15.15 -6.58
C LEU A 478 22.56 15.87 -6.96
N ARG A 479 23.64 15.12 -7.24
CA ARG A 479 24.92 15.65 -7.75
C ARG A 479 24.87 16.15 -9.20
N GLY A 480 23.71 16.10 -9.86
CA GLY A 480 23.54 16.53 -11.24
C GLY A 480 23.95 15.48 -12.27
N ALA A 481 24.11 14.21 -11.88
CA ALA A 481 24.25 13.15 -12.86
C ALA A 481 22.99 13.10 -13.75
N PRO A 482 23.13 12.86 -15.07
CA PRO A 482 21.99 12.74 -15.96
C PRO A 482 21.09 11.59 -15.49
N VAL A 483 19.77 11.82 -15.51
CA VAL A 483 18.77 10.80 -15.22
C VAL A 483 18.96 9.66 -16.21
N ARG A 484 19.40 8.50 -15.73
CA ARG A 484 19.54 7.32 -16.58
C ARG A 484 18.16 6.71 -16.77
N PRO A 485 17.71 6.45 -18.01
CA PRO A 485 16.48 5.70 -18.22
C PRO A 485 16.70 4.26 -17.72
N GLY A 486 16.12 3.95 -16.55
CA GLY A 486 15.82 2.60 -16.07
C GLY A 486 16.92 1.54 -16.22
N THR A 487 18.18 1.84 -15.89
CA THR A 487 19.21 0.80 -15.93
C THR A 487 19.10 -0.08 -14.69
N SER A 488 18.71 -1.34 -14.87
CA SER A 488 18.76 -2.34 -13.79
C SER A 488 20.12 -2.32 -13.09
N PRO A 489 20.17 -2.38 -11.74
CA PRO A 489 21.42 -2.51 -11.03
C PRO A 489 22.11 -3.80 -11.51
N LYS A 490 23.33 -3.66 -12.05
CA LYS A 490 24.19 -4.82 -12.32
C LYS A 490 24.40 -5.51 -10.98
N SER A 491 23.78 -6.67 -10.78
CA SER A 491 23.94 -7.48 -9.58
C SER A 491 25.43 -7.67 -9.32
N SER A 492 25.91 -7.20 -8.18
CA SER A 492 27.27 -7.47 -7.73
C SER A 492 27.48 -8.98 -7.69
N PRO A 493 28.63 -9.52 -8.17
CA PRO A 493 28.88 -10.95 -8.10
C PRO A 493 28.82 -11.39 -6.65
N SER A 494 27.96 -12.39 -6.37
CA SER A 494 27.87 -13.05 -5.07
C SER A 494 29.28 -13.44 -4.59
N PRO A 495 29.65 -13.19 -3.32
CA PRO A 495 30.89 -13.71 -2.80
C PRO A 495 30.85 -15.23 -2.92
N ARG A 496 31.74 -15.79 -3.74
CA ARG A 496 31.96 -17.24 -3.78
C ARG A 496 32.36 -17.66 -2.38
N ARG A 497 31.55 -18.54 -1.76
CA ARG A 497 31.92 -19.24 -0.54
C ARG A 497 33.07 -20.19 -0.81
#